data_AF-A0A2V6NK21-F1
#
_entry.id   AF-A0A2V6NK21-F1
#
_cell.length_a   1.000
_cell.length_b   1.000
_cell.length_c   1.000
_cell.angle_alpha   90.00
_cell.angle_beta   90.00
_cell.angle_gamma   90.00
#
_symmetry.space_group_name_H-M   'P 1'
#
loop_
_entity.id
_entity.type
_entity.pdbx_description
1 polymer ?
#
loop_
_entity_poly.entity_id
_entity_poly.type
_entity_poly.pdbx_seq_one_letter_code
_entity_poly.pdbx_strand_id
1 'polypeptide(L)'
;MHKLLDRGYRWIAAHRNCDHITCNLPPRRRCPGWIALIVLPLLALLARNHVAPWQFMWLMTGAIFLGCKWLTFWGVRRQFQHVGVGRALAYFFLWPGMDAKKFACPTDGQNLTALNRRVLRKPASEVRQARDPRWVSRAAKELSGNVPSHAGRMPALSAKRRSIVVATAKILLGAVLLFGLARFAPDPRLTGWIGMIGMILVLHFGIFALLAIAWRAYGLDVRPIMDAPLNSTSLGEFWGGRWNGPFNQLAFENIFRPVARSTDPILGIIVAFLASGLIHELVISLPARTGYGLPTAYFLLQGCGVIIQHRVPRIRHGMAGQFFTA
;
A
#
# COMPACT_ATOMS: atom_id res chain seq x y z
N MET A 1 46.06 6.32 17.07
CA MET A 1 45.53 6.96 15.84
C MET A 1 44.98 5.83 14.95
N HIS A 2 43.69 5.54 14.78
CA HIS A 2 42.59 6.44 14.44
C HIS A 2 41.18 5.86 14.78
N LYS A 3 40.98 4.93 15.73
CA LYS A 3 39.61 4.47 16.11
C LYS A 3 38.71 5.62 16.58
N LEU A 4 39.28 6.62 17.25
CA LEU A 4 38.59 7.84 17.68
C LEU A 4 38.26 8.77 16.51
N LEU A 5 39.14 8.86 15.53
CA LEU A 5 38.93 9.68 14.34
C LEU A 5 38.03 8.98 13.31
N ASP A 6 37.94 7.65 13.34
CA ASP A 6 37.00 6.88 12.53
C ASP A 6 35.59 6.87 13.17
N ARG A 7 35.50 6.98 14.50
CA ARG A 7 34.27 7.37 15.21
C ARG A 7 33.92 8.83 14.94
N GLY A 8 34.89 9.72 14.99
CA GLY A 8 34.73 11.14 14.69
C GLY A 8 34.27 11.36 13.25
N TYR A 9 34.87 10.67 12.29
CA TYR A 9 34.49 10.71 10.89
C TYR A 9 33.09 10.12 10.66
N ARG A 10 32.75 8.98 11.28
CA ARG A 10 31.39 8.43 11.22
C ARG A 10 30.34 9.34 11.89
N TRP A 11 30.69 9.99 12.98
CA TRP A 11 29.84 10.95 13.66
C TRP A 11 29.65 12.21 12.82
N ILE A 12 30.72 12.77 12.26
CA ILE A 12 30.70 13.91 11.35
C ILE A 12 29.94 13.55 10.06
N ALA A 13 30.16 12.38 9.46
CA ALA A 13 29.45 11.91 8.27
C ALA A 13 27.95 11.68 8.54
N ALA A 14 27.58 11.25 9.76
CA ALA A 14 26.18 11.12 10.17
C ALA A 14 25.49 12.48 10.39
N HIS A 15 26.24 13.57 10.60
CA HIS A 15 25.72 14.90 10.90
C HIS A 15 26.01 15.96 9.80
N ARG A 16 26.76 15.62 8.74
CA ARG A 16 27.14 16.56 7.67
C ARG A 16 26.18 16.66 6.49
N ASN A 17 25.05 15.94 6.50
CA ASN A 17 24.06 16.00 5.42
C ASN A 17 22.84 16.86 5.75
N CYS A 18 23.08 18.02 6.36
CA CYS A 18 22.09 19.08 6.50
C CYS A 18 22.41 20.20 5.52
N ASP A 19 22.38 19.90 4.22
CA ASP A 19 22.16 20.90 3.18
C ASP A 19 21.62 20.19 1.94
N HIS A 20 20.40 20.57 1.55
CA HIS A 20 19.50 19.98 0.54
C HIS A 20 18.54 18.87 1.01
N ILE A 21 17.29 19.28 1.23
CA ILE A 21 16.00 18.66 0.82
C ILE A 21 16.09 17.20 0.34
N THR A 22 16.58 16.32 1.20
CA THR A 22 16.54 14.87 1.00
C THR A 22 15.95 14.28 2.27
N CYS A 23 14.69 13.83 2.15
CA CYS A 23 13.93 13.19 3.22
C CYS A 23 14.50 11.80 3.57
N ASN A 24 15.69 11.77 4.15
CA ASN A 24 16.27 10.58 4.77
C ASN A 24 16.69 10.92 6.21
N LEU A 25 15.74 10.74 7.12
CA LEU A 25 16.00 10.71 8.56
C LEU A 25 16.13 9.25 9.03
N PRO A 26 16.94 9.00 10.07
CA PRO A 26 17.21 7.67 10.58
C PRO A 26 15.95 7.01 11.15
N PRO A 27 15.85 5.67 11.13
CA PRO A 27 14.74 4.97 11.77
C PRO A 27 14.92 5.08 13.29
N ARG A 28 13.80 4.97 14.02
CA ARG A 28 13.70 4.75 15.48
C ARG A 28 13.44 6.02 16.31
N ARG A 29 12.16 6.38 16.45
CA ARG A 29 11.38 6.17 17.69
C ARG A 29 9.91 6.00 17.31
N ARG A 30 9.42 4.75 17.36
CA ARG A 30 8.02 4.37 17.04
C ARG A 30 7.03 4.71 18.16
N CYS A 31 7.51 5.15 19.33
CA CYS A 31 6.66 5.66 20.41
C CYS A 31 6.58 7.18 20.33
N PRO A 32 5.39 7.79 20.46
CA PRO A 32 4.05 7.24 20.74
C PRO A 32 3.16 6.85 19.52
N GLY A 33 3.71 6.55 18.34
CA GLY A 33 2.91 6.27 17.13
C GLY A 33 1.92 5.09 17.25
N TRP A 34 2.18 4.11 18.12
CA TRP A 34 1.30 2.96 18.34
C TRP A 34 0.10 3.23 19.26
N ILE A 35 0.11 4.32 20.03
CA ILE A 35 -0.91 4.56 21.06
C ILE A 35 -2.31 4.58 20.45
N ALA A 36 -2.51 5.31 19.35
CA ALA A 36 -3.82 5.40 18.71
C ALA A 36 -4.32 4.04 18.19
N LEU A 37 -3.44 3.15 17.74
CA LEU A 37 -3.80 1.82 17.26
C LEU A 37 -4.29 0.90 18.39
N ILE A 38 -3.95 1.20 19.64
CA ILE A 38 -4.40 0.45 20.81
C ILE A 38 -5.60 1.14 21.45
N VAL A 39 -5.49 2.44 21.73
CA VAL A 39 -6.49 3.20 22.48
C VAL A 39 -7.80 3.31 21.71
N LEU A 40 -7.78 3.60 20.40
CA LEU A 40 -9.02 3.78 19.65
C LEU A 40 -9.86 2.49 19.58
N PRO A 41 -9.30 1.30 19.27
CA PRO A 41 -10.08 0.05 19.35
C PRO A 41 -10.58 -0.26 20.76
N LEU A 42 -9.80 0.01 21.81
CA LEU A 42 -10.26 -0.17 23.19
C LEU A 42 -11.45 0.74 23.52
N LEU A 43 -11.43 2.00 23.09
CA LEU A 43 -12.57 2.90 23.22
C LEU A 43 -13.79 2.40 22.43
N ALA A 44 -13.58 1.88 21.22
CA ALA A 44 -14.65 1.26 20.45
C ALA A 44 -15.27 0.06 21.19
N LEU A 45 -14.46 -0.78 21.85
CA LEU A 45 -14.94 -1.90 22.67
C LEU A 45 -15.88 -1.45 23.79
N LEU A 46 -15.60 -0.32 24.44
CA LEU A 46 -16.48 0.23 25.48
C LEU A 46 -17.88 0.58 24.93
N ALA A 47 -17.95 1.01 23.66
CA ALA A 47 -19.22 1.33 23.00
C ALA A 47 -20.01 0.09 22.51
N ARG A 48 -19.45 -1.12 22.60
CA ARG A 48 -20.03 -2.36 22.03
C ARG A 48 -21.49 -2.61 22.41
N ASN A 49 -21.86 -2.32 23.66
CA ASN A 49 -23.20 -2.57 24.18
C ASN A 49 -24.15 -1.37 24.04
N HIS A 50 -23.65 -0.24 23.52
CA HIS A 50 -24.40 1.01 23.38
C HIS A 50 -24.85 1.30 21.94
N VAL A 51 -24.37 0.52 20.97
CA VAL A 51 -24.65 0.73 19.54
C VAL A 51 -25.08 -0.58 18.88
N ALA A 52 -25.75 -0.48 17.74
CA ALA A 52 -26.14 -1.65 16.97
C ALA A 52 -24.91 -2.43 16.47
N PRO A 53 -24.99 -3.76 16.25
CA PRO A 53 -23.85 -4.57 15.80
C PRO A 53 -23.13 -4.03 14.56
N TRP A 54 -23.88 -3.57 13.55
CA TRP A 54 -23.30 -3.00 12.34
C TRP A 54 -22.59 -1.67 12.62
N GLN A 55 -23.12 -0.82 13.52
CA GLN A 55 -22.46 0.43 13.93
C GLN A 55 -21.17 0.14 14.67
N PHE A 56 -21.19 -0.84 15.57
CA PHE A 56 -20.00 -1.29 16.29
C PHE A 56 -18.92 -1.82 15.34
N MET A 57 -19.30 -2.60 14.32
CA MET A 57 -18.38 -3.06 13.26
C MET A 57 -17.69 -1.89 12.56
N TRP A 58 -18.46 -0.88 12.11
CA TRP A 58 -17.89 0.29 11.45
C TRP A 58 -17.05 1.15 12.40
N LEU A 59 -17.48 1.30 13.65
CA LEU A 59 -16.73 2.01 14.69
C LEU A 59 -15.37 1.35 14.92
N MET A 60 -15.34 0.02 15.07
CA MET A 60 -14.12 -0.76 15.24
C MET A 60 -13.20 -0.65 14.02
N THR A 61 -13.76 -0.80 12.81
CA THR A 61 -13.02 -0.65 11.55
C THR A 61 -12.41 0.74 11.42
N GLY A 62 -13.19 1.78 11.72
CA GLY A 62 -12.75 3.18 11.72
C GLY A 62 -11.66 3.45 12.75
N ALA A 63 -11.77 2.89 13.95
CA ALA A 63 -10.78 3.00 15.01
C ALA A 63 -9.43 2.39 14.60
N ILE A 64 -9.45 1.18 14.03
CA ILE A 64 -8.23 0.51 13.52
C ILE A 64 -7.64 1.32 12.36
N PHE A 65 -8.48 1.76 11.41
CA PHE A 65 -8.04 2.57 10.27
C PHE A 65 -7.36 3.87 10.71
N LEU A 66 -7.98 4.63 11.60
CA LEU A 66 -7.41 5.87 12.16
C LEU A 66 -6.15 5.60 12.96
N GLY A 67 -6.10 4.49 13.72
CA GLY A 67 -4.89 4.04 14.41
C GLY A 67 -3.73 3.77 13.44
N CYS A 68 -3.99 3.08 12.32
CA CYS A 68 -2.99 2.83 11.29
C CYS A 68 -2.54 4.12 10.60
N LYS A 69 -3.47 5.05 10.31
CA LYS A 69 -3.15 6.39 9.77
C LYS A 69 -2.32 7.23 10.73
N TRP A 70 -2.61 7.14 12.02
CA TRP A 70 -1.84 7.83 13.06
C TRP A 70 -0.43 7.28 13.15
N LEU A 71 -0.26 5.96 13.10
CA LEU A 71 1.05 5.31 13.12
C LEU A 71 1.96 5.81 12.00
N THR A 72 1.43 5.90 10.78
CA THR A 72 2.18 6.38 9.61
C THR A 72 2.43 7.88 9.65
N PHE A 73 1.42 8.67 10.03
CA PHE A 73 1.53 10.11 10.22
C PHE A 73 2.58 10.47 11.27
N TRP A 74 2.60 9.76 12.41
CA TRP A 74 3.51 10.06 13.52
C TRP A 74 4.98 10.01 13.11
N GLY A 75 5.34 9.07 12.22
CA GLY A 75 6.69 8.91 11.68
C GLY A 75 7.15 10.10 10.83
N VAL A 76 6.22 10.85 10.25
CA VAL A 76 6.50 11.99 9.35
C VAL A 76 5.87 13.31 9.82
N ARG A 77 5.37 13.38 11.06
CA ARG A 77 4.63 14.54 11.60
C ARG A 77 5.38 15.86 11.46
N ARG A 78 6.71 15.86 11.59
CA ARG A 78 7.55 17.04 11.39
C ARG A 78 7.53 17.56 9.95
N GLN A 79 7.37 16.67 8.97
CA GLN A 79 7.24 17.07 7.57
C GLN A 79 5.89 17.74 7.33
N PHE A 80 4.81 17.24 7.94
CA PHE A 80 3.48 17.85 7.85
C PHE A 80 3.39 19.25 8.49
N GLN A 81 4.24 19.59 9.47
CA GLN A 81 4.31 20.96 9.99
C GLN A 81 4.64 21.98 8.90
N HIS A 82 5.36 21.57 7.85
CA HIS A 82 5.75 22.45 6.75
C HIS A 82 4.72 22.52 5.62
N VAL A 83 3.76 21.58 5.53
CA VAL A 83 2.80 21.50 4.40
C VAL A 83 1.38 21.98 4.77
N GLY A 84 1.16 22.35 6.03
CA GLY A 84 -0.08 22.94 6.52
C GLY A 84 -1.16 21.95 6.98
N VAL A 85 -2.05 22.42 7.86
CA VAL A 85 -3.10 21.63 8.53
C VAL A 85 -4.11 21.04 7.53
N GLY A 86 -4.47 21.79 6.48
CA GLY A 86 -5.42 21.32 5.46
C GLY A 86 -4.95 20.05 4.75
N ARG A 87 -3.64 19.90 4.51
CA ARG A 87 -3.08 18.69 3.92
C ARG A 87 -3.07 17.54 4.92
N ALA A 88 -2.81 17.79 6.20
CA ALA A 88 -2.96 16.76 7.23
C ALA A 88 -4.42 16.24 7.30
N LEU A 89 -5.41 17.13 7.25
CA LEU A 89 -6.83 16.73 7.22
C LEU A 89 -7.16 15.91 5.97
N ALA A 90 -6.68 16.33 4.79
CA ALA A 90 -6.85 15.56 3.56
C ALA A 90 -6.25 14.14 3.67
N TYR A 91 -5.13 13.97 4.38
CA TYR A 91 -4.54 12.65 4.61
C TYR A 91 -5.46 11.72 5.40
N PHE A 92 -6.14 12.22 6.44
CA PHE A 92 -7.04 11.42 7.26
C PHE A 92 -8.38 11.16 6.58
N PHE A 93 -8.97 12.15 5.90
CA PHE A 93 -10.36 12.07 5.45
C PHE A 93 -10.56 11.77 3.96
N LEU A 94 -9.59 12.08 3.09
CA LEU A 94 -9.77 11.94 1.63
C LEU A 94 -9.08 10.70 1.03
N TRP A 95 -8.73 9.72 1.86
CA TRP A 95 -8.12 8.45 1.47
C TRP A 95 -7.04 8.55 0.34
N PRO A 96 -5.90 9.24 0.56
CA PRO A 96 -4.78 9.18 -0.39
C PRO A 96 -3.94 7.89 -0.27
N GLY A 97 -4.46 6.84 0.38
CA GLY A 97 -3.70 5.65 0.79
C GLY A 97 -3.06 5.78 2.17
N MET A 98 -2.23 4.79 2.57
CA MET A 98 -1.66 4.69 3.92
C MET A 98 -0.24 5.25 4.06
N ASP A 99 0.42 5.64 2.96
CA ASP A 99 1.80 6.16 3.00
C ASP A 99 1.82 7.68 3.23
N ALA A 100 1.97 8.09 4.49
CA ALA A 100 2.03 9.50 4.87
C ALA A 100 3.24 10.23 4.29
N LYS A 101 4.37 9.52 4.05
CA LYS A 101 5.61 10.11 3.52
C LYS A 101 5.41 10.54 2.07
N LYS A 102 4.87 9.64 1.24
CA LYS A 102 4.55 9.93 -0.17
C LYS A 102 3.55 11.07 -0.32
N PHE A 103 2.62 11.18 0.61
CA PHE A 103 1.61 12.23 0.59
C PHE A 103 2.14 13.61 1.01
N ALA A 104 3.03 13.64 2.01
CA ALA A 104 3.66 14.88 2.51
C ALA A 104 4.67 15.45 1.52
N CYS A 105 5.44 14.59 0.85
CA CYS A 105 6.47 14.98 -0.10
C CYS A 105 6.23 14.26 -1.43
N PRO A 106 5.33 14.80 -2.30
CA PRO A 106 5.17 14.30 -3.66
C PRO A 106 6.52 14.35 -4.35
N THR A 107 6.86 13.30 -5.10
CA THR A 107 8.11 13.24 -5.86
C THR A 107 8.06 14.22 -7.04
N ASP A 108 8.17 15.51 -6.77
CA ASP A 108 8.18 16.56 -7.78
C ASP A 108 9.61 16.72 -8.32
N GLY A 109 9.83 16.36 -9.58
CA GLY A 109 10.96 16.83 -10.41
C GLY A 109 12.42 16.54 -9.99
N GLN A 110 12.70 15.98 -8.80
CA GLN A 110 14.07 15.85 -8.29
C GLN A 110 14.98 14.94 -9.13
N ASN A 111 14.40 14.05 -9.94
CA ASN A 111 15.18 13.19 -10.83
C ASN A 111 15.89 13.99 -11.93
N LEU A 112 15.32 15.08 -12.45
CA LEU A 112 15.97 15.87 -13.51
C LEU A 112 17.16 16.66 -12.97
N THR A 113 17.05 17.25 -11.78
CA THR A 113 18.12 18.04 -11.17
C THR A 113 19.24 17.15 -10.60
N ALA A 114 18.91 15.98 -10.04
CA ALA A 114 19.90 15.02 -9.55
C ALA A 114 20.64 14.30 -10.70
N LEU A 115 19.96 14.03 -11.82
CA LEU A 115 20.60 13.52 -13.03
C LEU A 115 21.54 14.59 -13.64
N ASN A 116 21.08 15.84 -13.76
CA ASN A 116 21.92 16.96 -14.22
C ASN A 116 23.16 17.15 -13.32
N ARG A 117 23.00 17.06 -12.00
CA ARG A 117 24.10 17.22 -11.05
C ARG A 117 25.09 16.04 -11.08
N ARG A 118 24.67 14.84 -11.49
CA ARG A 118 25.58 13.69 -11.74
C ARG A 118 26.32 13.83 -13.07
N VAL A 119 25.67 14.32 -14.12
CA VAL A 119 26.30 14.58 -15.42
C VAL A 119 27.36 15.69 -15.30
N LEU A 120 27.06 16.75 -14.54
CA LEU A 120 27.98 17.88 -14.31
C LEU A 120 29.14 17.57 -13.34
N ARG A 121 29.13 16.42 -12.65
CA ARG A 121 30.19 16.00 -11.71
C ARG A 121 31.24 15.07 -12.33
N LYS A 122 31.10 14.72 -13.61
CA LYS A 122 32.12 13.93 -14.31
C LYS A 122 33.41 14.76 -14.47
N PRO A 123 34.60 14.17 -14.25
CA PRO A 123 35.86 14.89 -14.34
C PRO A 123 36.06 15.48 -15.75
N ALA A 124 36.72 16.64 -15.84
CA ALA A 124 36.89 17.41 -17.08
C ALA A 124 37.52 16.62 -18.25
N SER A 125 38.22 15.52 -17.96
CA SER A 125 38.75 14.56 -18.95
C SER A 125 37.65 13.74 -19.65
N GLU A 126 36.60 13.32 -18.94
CA GLU A 126 35.44 12.61 -19.53
C GLU A 126 34.55 13.56 -20.33
N VAL A 127 34.44 14.83 -19.91
CA VAL A 127 33.69 15.86 -20.66
C VAL A 127 34.38 16.23 -21.98
N ARG A 128 35.72 16.15 -22.06
CA ARG A 128 36.46 16.31 -23.32
C ARG A 128 36.25 15.13 -24.29
N GLN A 129 36.24 13.89 -23.80
CA GLN A 129 35.91 12.73 -24.63
C GLN A 129 34.47 12.79 -25.20
N ALA A 130 33.51 13.31 -24.42
CA ALA A 130 32.12 13.48 -24.86
C ALA A 130 31.92 14.62 -25.89
N ARG A 131 32.90 15.52 -26.06
CA ARG A 131 32.90 16.58 -27.09
C ARG A 131 33.65 16.21 -28.37
N ASP A 132 34.27 15.03 -28.44
CA ASP A 132 34.88 14.53 -29.66
C ASP A 132 33.79 14.33 -30.74
N PRO A 133 33.92 14.97 -31.91
CA PRO A 133 32.94 14.87 -33.00
C PRO A 133 32.60 13.43 -33.38
N ARG A 134 33.55 12.48 -33.23
CA ARG A 134 33.34 11.05 -33.51
C ARG A 134 32.41 10.36 -32.50
N TRP A 135 32.46 10.76 -31.23
CA TRP A 135 31.57 10.24 -30.19
C TRP A 135 30.19 10.85 -30.26
N VAL A 136 30.10 12.15 -30.56
CA VAL A 136 28.81 12.84 -30.78
C VAL A 136 28.07 12.27 -31.99
N SER A 137 28.77 11.98 -33.09
CA SER A 137 28.16 11.38 -34.29
C SER A 137 27.79 9.91 -34.10
N ARG A 138 28.54 9.13 -33.31
CA ARG A 138 28.16 7.74 -32.95
C ARG A 138 26.94 7.71 -32.01
N ALA A 139 26.88 8.60 -31.01
CA ALA A 139 25.71 8.77 -30.14
C ALA A 139 24.48 9.31 -30.89
N ALA A 140 24.67 10.25 -31.83
CA ALA A 140 23.60 10.74 -32.69
C ALA A 140 23.08 9.65 -33.65
N LYS A 141 23.97 8.77 -34.13
CA LYS A 141 23.60 7.63 -34.98
C LYS A 141 22.84 6.55 -34.18
N GLU A 142 23.22 6.29 -32.93
CA GLU A 142 22.47 5.43 -32.00
C GLU A 142 21.11 6.03 -31.59
N LEU A 143 21.03 7.34 -31.34
CA LEU A 143 19.75 8.03 -31.09
C LEU A 143 18.86 8.11 -32.35
N SER A 144 19.43 8.20 -33.55
CA SER A 144 18.65 8.17 -34.79
C SER A 144 18.21 6.76 -35.19
N GLY A 145 18.84 5.73 -34.63
CA GLY A 145 18.72 4.34 -35.07
C GLY A 145 17.48 3.58 -34.59
N ASN A 146 16.67 4.11 -33.68
CA ASN A 146 15.35 3.55 -33.32
C ASN A 146 14.59 4.45 -32.34
N VAL A 147 14.25 5.67 -32.75
CA VAL A 147 13.18 6.43 -32.07
C VAL A 147 11.94 6.30 -32.93
N PRO A 148 10.96 5.44 -32.57
CA PRO A 148 9.64 5.54 -33.15
C PRO A 148 9.06 6.90 -32.77
N SER A 149 9.09 7.82 -33.71
CA SER A 149 8.28 9.02 -33.69
C SER A 149 6.81 8.61 -33.83
N HIS A 150 5.96 9.16 -32.95
CA HIS A 150 4.51 8.98 -32.86
C HIS A 150 4.01 7.70 -32.14
N ALA A 151 3.64 7.84 -30.85
CA ALA A 151 2.48 7.16 -30.19
C ALA A 151 2.42 7.29 -28.64
N GLY A 152 3.19 8.16 -27.96
CA GLY A 152 3.34 8.07 -26.49
C GLY A 152 2.20 8.61 -25.60
N ARG A 153 1.30 9.48 -26.09
CA ARG A 153 0.30 10.16 -25.23
C ARG A 153 -1.12 9.59 -25.32
N MET A 154 -1.43 8.86 -26.39
CA MET A 154 -2.75 8.24 -26.61
C MET A 154 -3.01 6.95 -25.79
N PRO A 155 -2.03 6.06 -25.52
CA PRO A 155 -2.24 4.84 -24.72
C PRO A 155 -2.57 5.12 -23.25
N ALA A 156 -2.01 6.18 -22.67
CA ALA A 156 -2.21 6.51 -21.27
C ALA A 156 -3.62 7.09 -21.01
N LEU A 157 -4.13 7.91 -21.93
CA LEU A 157 -5.48 8.47 -21.84
C LEU A 157 -6.55 7.40 -22.05
N SER A 158 -6.36 6.49 -23.02
CA SER A 158 -7.27 5.38 -23.26
C SER A 158 -7.27 4.39 -22.09
N ALA A 159 -6.11 4.08 -21.51
CA ALA A 159 -6.00 3.26 -20.30
C ALA A 159 -6.71 3.90 -19.10
N LYS A 160 -6.50 5.20 -18.85
CA LYS A 160 -7.20 5.95 -17.77
C LYS A 160 -8.71 5.91 -17.96
N ARG A 161 -9.19 6.19 -19.18
CA ARG A 161 -10.63 6.15 -19.50
C ARG A 161 -11.21 4.76 -19.25
N ARG A 162 -10.51 3.71 -19.69
CA ARG A 162 -10.90 2.32 -19.44
C ARG A 162 -11.01 2.03 -17.94
N SER A 163 -10.02 2.45 -17.14
CA SER A 163 -10.06 2.25 -15.68
C SER A 163 -11.24 2.96 -15.01
N ILE A 164 -11.58 4.17 -15.44
CA ILE A 164 -12.75 4.91 -14.93
C ILE A 164 -14.03 4.15 -15.28
N VAL A 165 -14.22 3.80 -16.55
CA VAL A 165 -15.42 3.05 -17.01
C VAL A 165 -15.57 1.74 -16.24
N VAL A 166 -14.48 0.99 -16.07
CA VAL A 166 -14.47 -0.28 -15.35
C VAL A 166 -14.81 -0.09 -13.85
N ALA A 167 -14.31 0.96 -13.20
CA ALA A 167 -14.63 1.25 -11.81
C ALA A 167 -16.09 1.68 -11.65
N THR A 168 -16.59 2.56 -12.52
CA THR A 168 -18.00 3.00 -12.53
C THR A 168 -18.94 1.83 -12.79
N ALA A 169 -18.63 0.95 -13.74
CA ALA A 169 -19.42 -0.25 -14.00
C ALA A 169 -19.52 -1.17 -12.77
N LYS A 170 -18.42 -1.33 -12.02
CA LYS A 170 -18.44 -2.08 -10.75
C LYS A 170 -19.30 -1.42 -9.67
N ILE A 171 -19.29 -0.09 -9.58
CA ILE A 171 -20.18 0.66 -8.67
C ILE A 171 -21.64 0.41 -9.04
N LEU A 172 -21.99 0.54 -10.32
CA LEU A 172 -23.36 0.32 -10.80
C LEU A 172 -23.81 -1.12 -10.55
N LEU A 173 -22.98 -2.11 -10.91
CA LEU A 173 -23.27 -3.51 -10.65
C LEU A 173 -23.45 -3.76 -9.14
N GLY A 174 -22.53 -3.26 -8.31
CA GLY A 174 -22.61 -3.41 -6.87
C GLY A 174 -23.84 -2.73 -6.26
N ALA A 175 -24.26 -1.58 -6.80
CA ALA A 175 -25.49 -0.89 -6.41
C ALA A 175 -26.75 -1.70 -6.79
N VAL A 176 -26.77 -2.30 -7.98
CA VAL A 176 -27.86 -3.22 -8.40
C VAL A 176 -27.92 -4.43 -7.49
N LEU A 177 -26.78 -5.02 -7.13
CA LEU A 177 -26.74 -6.14 -6.17
C LEU A 177 -27.27 -5.70 -4.80
N LEU A 178 -26.81 -4.58 -4.27
CA LEU A 178 -27.09 -4.15 -2.89
C LEU A 178 -28.51 -3.58 -2.71
N PHE A 179 -28.98 -2.75 -3.63
CA PHE A 179 -30.27 -2.06 -3.52
C PHE A 179 -31.39 -2.71 -4.34
N GLY A 180 -31.04 -3.60 -5.28
CA GLY A 180 -31.96 -4.40 -6.08
C GLY A 180 -31.98 -5.85 -5.61
N LEU A 181 -31.08 -6.68 -6.13
CA LEU A 181 -31.16 -8.15 -6.00
C LEU A 181 -31.17 -8.65 -4.55
N ALA A 182 -30.38 -8.04 -3.65
CA ALA A 182 -30.35 -8.44 -2.24
C ALA A 182 -31.71 -8.29 -1.55
N ARG A 183 -32.56 -7.35 -1.98
CA ARG A 183 -33.88 -7.13 -1.38
C ARG A 183 -34.94 -8.14 -1.79
N PHE A 184 -34.71 -8.83 -2.91
CA PHE A 184 -35.62 -9.84 -3.44
C PHE A 184 -35.12 -11.27 -3.20
N ALA A 185 -33.96 -11.44 -2.58
CA ALA A 185 -33.42 -12.75 -2.28
C ALA A 185 -34.27 -13.45 -1.20
N PRO A 186 -34.66 -14.73 -1.41
CA PRO A 186 -35.60 -15.43 -0.55
C PRO A 186 -35.00 -15.86 0.80
N ASP A 187 -33.68 -16.07 0.86
CA ASP A 187 -32.97 -16.55 2.04
C ASP A 187 -32.06 -15.45 2.64
N PRO A 188 -32.11 -15.20 3.96
CA PRO A 188 -31.25 -14.20 4.61
C PRO A 188 -29.75 -14.37 4.39
N ARG A 189 -29.26 -15.62 4.23
CA ARG A 189 -27.82 -15.84 3.96
C ARG A 189 -27.48 -15.40 2.55
N LEU A 190 -28.32 -15.76 1.58
CA LEU A 190 -28.17 -15.30 0.20
C LEU A 190 -28.24 -13.76 0.11
N THR A 191 -29.18 -13.12 0.81
CA THR A 191 -29.23 -11.66 0.95
C THR A 191 -27.92 -11.09 1.48
N GLY A 192 -27.36 -11.70 2.52
CA GLY A 192 -26.06 -11.33 3.10
C GLY A 192 -24.91 -11.46 2.10
N TRP A 193 -24.83 -12.56 1.36
CA TRP A 193 -23.79 -12.78 0.34
C TRP A 193 -23.89 -11.79 -0.82
N ILE A 194 -25.08 -11.58 -1.38
CA ILE A 194 -25.31 -10.61 -2.46
C ILE A 194 -24.97 -9.20 -1.98
N GLY A 195 -25.44 -8.83 -0.78
CA GLY A 195 -25.14 -7.54 -0.17
C GLY A 195 -23.65 -7.32 0.06
N MET A 196 -22.94 -8.33 0.57
CA MET A 196 -21.49 -8.26 0.80
C MET A 196 -20.71 -8.11 -0.52
N ILE A 197 -21.03 -8.89 -1.55
CA ILE A 197 -20.41 -8.77 -2.87
C ILE A 197 -20.69 -7.39 -3.46
N GLY A 198 -21.94 -6.92 -3.37
CA GLY A 198 -22.33 -5.58 -3.81
C GLY A 198 -21.52 -4.48 -3.12
N MET A 199 -21.38 -4.56 -1.79
CA MET A 199 -20.60 -3.61 -0.99
C MET A 199 -19.11 -3.64 -1.34
N ILE A 200 -18.53 -4.83 -1.55
CA ILE A 200 -17.12 -4.97 -1.97
C ILE A 200 -16.91 -4.34 -3.35
N LEU A 201 -17.82 -4.54 -4.29
CA LEU A 201 -17.75 -3.94 -5.63
C LEU A 201 -17.85 -2.41 -5.58
N VAL A 202 -18.82 -1.87 -4.82
CA VAL A 202 -19.00 -0.42 -4.67
C VAL A 202 -17.79 0.22 -4.01
N LEU A 203 -17.34 -0.31 -2.86
CA LEU A 203 -16.28 0.31 -2.06
C LEU A 203 -14.88 -0.01 -2.60
N HIS A 204 -14.49 -1.30 -2.53
CA HIS A 204 -13.10 -1.74 -2.74
C HIS A 204 -12.66 -1.66 -4.20
N PHE A 205 -13.52 -2.04 -5.13
CA PHE A 205 -13.20 -2.05 -6.55
C PHE A 205 -13.75 -0.86 -7.34
N GLY A 206 -14.64 -0.08 -6.74
CA GLY A 206 -15.31 1.08 -7.34
C GLY A 206 -14.75 2.40 -6.81
N ILE A 207 -15.28 2.86 -5.68
CA ILE A 207 -14.98 4.17 -5.09
C ILE A 207 -13.48 4.33 -4.80
N PHE A 208 -12.83 3.35 -4.16
CA PHE A 208 -11.39 3.46 -3.88
C PHE A 208 -10.53 3.43 -5.15
N ALA A 209 -10.99 2.78 -6.22
CA ALA A 209 -10.31 2.82 -7.51
C ALA A 209 -10.43 4.21 -8.16
N LEU A 210 -11.63 4.82 -8.14
CA LEU A 210 -11.84 6.18 -8.63
C LEU A 210 -11.04 7.21 -7.81
N LEU A 211 -10.99 7.07 -6.48
CA LEU A 211 -10.19 7.93 -5.61
C LEU A 211 -8.69 7.83 -5.94
N ALA A 212 -8.17 6.61 -6.15
CA ALA A 212 -6.78 6.44 -6.56
C ALA A 212 -6.49 7.11 -7.92
N ILE A 213 -7.42 7.03 -8.88
CA ILE A 213 -7.31 7.73 -10.18
C ILE A 213 -7.34 9.26 -10.00
N ALA A 214 -8.22 9.77 -9.14
CA ALA A 214 -8.32 11.19 -8.84
C ALA A 214 -7.02 11.73 -8.20
N TRP A 215 -6.46 11.01 -7.23
CA TRP A 215 -5.19 11.37 -6.61
C TRP A 215 -4.01 11.32 -7.58
N ARG A 216 -3.96 10.32 -8.47
CA ARG A 216 -2.96 10.27 -9.55
C ARG A 216 -3.09 11.43 -10.52
N ALA A 217 -4.31 11.86 -10.82
CA ALA A 217 -4.56 13.04 -11.65
C ALA A 217 -4.07 14.32 -10.96
N TYR A 218 -4.09 14.36 -9.62
CA TYR A 218 -3.52 15.42 -8.79
C TYR A 218 -1.99 15.32 -8.62
N GLY A 219 -1.33 14.34 -9.24
CA GLY A 219 0.13 14.16 -9.18
C GLY A 219 0.63 13.31 -8.01
N LEU A 220 -0.26 12.66 -7.26
CA LEU A 220 0.11 11.75 -6.17
C LEU A 220 0.07 10.29 -6.64
N ASP A 221 1.20 9.59 -6.53
CA ASP A 221 1.30 8.15 -6.87
C ASP A 221 0.62 7.27 -5.81
N VAL A 222 -0.71 7.28 -5.82
CA VAL A 222 -1.56 6.46 -4.95
C VAL A 222 -1.87 5.15 -5.65
N ARG A 223 -1.68 4.02 -4.98
CA ARG A 223 -2.13 2.71 -5.48
C ARG A 223 -3.58 2.45 -5.07
N PRO A 224 -4.39 1.79 -5.91
CA PRO A 224 -5.71 1.34 -5.49
C PRO A 224 -5.57 0.37 -4.31
N ILE A 225 -6.63 0.28 -3.48
CA ILE A 225 -6.65 -0.64 -2.34
C ILE A 225 -6.59 -2.11 -2.80
N MET A 226 -7.27 -2.43 -3.91
CA MET A 226 -7.21 -3.71 -4.62
C MET A 226 -6.55 -3.52 -5.99
N ASP A 227 -5.52 -4.30 -6.30
CA ASP A 227 -4.78 -4.21 -7.56
C ASP A 227 -4.92 -5.48 -8.41
N ALA A 228 -6.06 -5.58 -9.11
CA ALA A 228 -6.42 -6.74 -9.94
C ALA A 228 -6.11 -8.10 -9.25
N PRO A 229 -6.67 -8.38 -8.05
CA PRO A 229 -6.34 -9.56 -7.26
C PRO A 229 -6.64 -10.88 -7.96
N LEU A 230 -7.64 -10.92 -8.84
CA LEU A 230 -7.96 -12.11 -9.64
C LEU A 230 -6.89 -12.47 -10.68
N ASN A 231 -5.94 -11.56 -10.97
CA ASN A 231 -4.81 -11.83 -11.86
C ASN A 231 -3.59 -12.38 -11.10
N SER A 232 -3.74 -12.74 -9.82
CA SER A 232 -2.64 -13.30 -9.03
C SER A 232 -2.28 -14.69 -9.53
N THR A 233 -0.98 -14.93 -9.66
CA THR A 233 -0.43 -16.25 -10.04
C THR A 233 -0.01 -17.07 -8.82
N SER A 234 -0.05 -16.46 -7.63
CA SER A 234 0.35 -17.07 -6.36
C SER A 234 -0.41 -16.47 -5.16
N LEU A 235 -0.53 -17.23 -4.07
CA LEU A 235 -1.08 -16.75 -2.79
C LEU A 235 -0.23 -15.62 -2.20
N GLY A 236 1.09 -15.71 -2.36
CA GLY A 236 2.00 -14.64 -1.97
C GLY A 236 1.76 -13.34 -2.73
N GLU A 237 1.47 -13.41 -4.03
CA GLU A 237 1.11 -12.23 -4.83
C GLU A 237 -0.27 -11.68 -4.46
N PHE A 238 -1.26 -12.57 -4.28
CA PHE A 238 -2.61 -12.21 -3.88
C PHE A 238 -2.60 -11.45 -2.55
N TRP A 239 -2.13 -12.11 -1.48
CA TRP A 239 -2.15 -11.55 -0.13
C TRP A 239 -1.09 -10.47 0.07
N GLY A 240 0.06 -10.55 -0.60
CA GLY A 240 1.23 -9.69 -0.40
C GLY A 240 1.22 -8.39 -1.20
N GLY A 241 0.50 -8.32 -2.32
CA GLY A 241 0.62 -7.19 -3.26
C GLY A 241 -0.68 -6.68 -3.85
N ARG A 242 -1.69 -7.54 -4.02
CA ARG A 242 -2.89 -7.20 -4.79
C ARG A 242 -4.16 -7.08 -3.95
N TRP A 243 -4.22 -7.75 -2.81
CA TRP A 243 -5.31 -7.65 -1.84
C TRP A 243 -4.94 -6.70 -0.70
N ASN A 244 -5.68 -5.60 -0.56
CA ASN A 244 -5.52 -4.62 0.52
C ASN A 244 -4.07 -4.12 0.70
N GLY A 245 -3.45 -3.68 -0.40
CA GLY A 245 -2.04 -3.27 -0.45
C GLY A 245 -1.61 -2.28 0.64
N PRO A 246 -2.37 -1.21 0.94
CA PRO A 246 -1.99 -0.25 1.98
C PRO A 246 -1.90 -0.85 3.39
N PHE A 247 -2.80 -1.77 3.75
CA PHE A 247 -2.73 -2.47 5.04
C PHE A 247 -1.63 -3.53 5.03
N ASN A 248 -1.49 -4.28 3.92
CA ASN A 248 -0.42 -5.27 3.77
C ASN A 248 0.96 -4.64 4.01
N GLN A 249 1.23 -3.47 3.42
CA GLN A 249 2.50 -2.78 3.61
C GLN A 249 2.78 -2.50 5.09
N LEU A 250 1.76 -2.08 5.86
CA LEU A 250 1.92 -1.83 7.30
C LEU A 250 2.16 -3.12 8.08
N ALA A 251 1.42 -4.18 7.79
CA ALA A 251 1.63 -5.49 8.40
C ALA A 251 3.04 -6.03 8.06
N PHE A 252 3.49 -5.84 6.82
CA PHE A 252 4.83 -6.22 6.38
C PHE A 252 5.90 -5.47 7.18
N GLU A 253 5.82 -4.15 7.26
CA GLU A 253 6.86 -3.31 7.89
C GLU A 253 6.90 -3.41 9.42
N ASN A 254 5.75 -3.72 10.05
CA ASN A 254 5.61 -3.67 11.49
C ASN A 254 5.43 -5.03 12.18
N ILE A 255 5.00 -6.06 11.46
CA ILE A 255 4.77 -7.41 12.02
C ILE A 255 5.74 -8.40 11.37
N PHE A 256 5.63 -8.61 10.06
CA PHE A 256 6.44 -9.60 9.36
C PHE A 256 7.94 -9.30 9.43
N ARG A 257 8.35 -8.10 8.97
CA ARG A 257 9.77 -7.75 8.80
C ARG A 257 10.56 -7.76 10.13
N PRO A 258 10.01 -7.29 11.27
CA PRO A 258 10.68 -7.45 12.56
C PRO A 258 10.88 -8.92 12.96
N VAL A 259 9.83 -9.73 12.90
CA VAL A 259 9.88 -11.15 13.31
C VAL A 259 10.79 -11.97 12.39
N ALA A 260 10.66 -11.78 11.08
CA ALA A 260 11.47 -12.47 10.08
C ALA A 260 12.97 -12.19 10.19
N ARG A 261 13.34 -11.01 10.73
CA ARG A 261 14.74 -10.62 10.95
C ARG A 261 15.30 -11.12 12.26
N SER A 262 14.48 -11.23 13.30
CA SER A 262 14.93 -11.68 14.62
C SER A 262 14.94 -13.20 14.75
N THR A 263 14.08 -13.90 13.99
CA THR A 263 13.86 -15.33 14.15
C THR A 263 14.00 -16.03 12.80
N ASP A 264 12.91 -16.13 12.03
CA ASP A 264 12.94 -16.72 10.70
C ASP A 264 11.74 -16.24 9.85
N PRO A 265 11.83 -16.29 8.51
CA PRO A 265 10.77 -15.83 7.63
C PRO A 265 9.44 -16.59 7.77
N ILE A 266 9.44 -17.89 8.12
CA ILE A 266 8.21 -18.69 8.25
C ILE A 266 7.44 -18.24 9.48
N LEU A 267 8.11 -18.08 10.62
CA LEU A 267 7.45 -17.51 11.80
C LEU A 267 6.93 -16.10 11.51
N GLY A 268 7.67 -15.30 10.73
CA GLY A 268 7.20 -14.01 10.22
C GLY A 268 5.86 -14.11 9.47
N ILE A 269 5.70 -15.10 8.58
CA ILE A 269 4.43 -15.35 7.87
C ILE A 269 3.34 -15.74 8.87
N ILE A 270 3.58 -16.72 9.74
CA ILE A 270 2.58 -17.22 10.70
C ILE A 270 2.07 -16.07 11.59
N VAL A 271 2.98 -15.26 12.15
CA VAL A 271 2.61 -14.15 13.03
C VAL A 271 1.84 -13.07 12.26
N ALA A 272 2.22 -12.77 11.02
CA ALA A 272 1.50 -11.79 10.20
C ALA A 272 0.07 -12.25 9.87
N PHE A 273 -0.11 -13.52 9.48
CA PHE A 273 -1.44 -14.08 9.19
C PHE A 273 -2.28 -14.26 10.46
N LEU A 274 -1.69 -14.66 11.59
CA LEU A 274 -2.37 -14.71 12.89
C LEU A 274 -2.88 -13.33 13.29
N ALA A 275 -2.03 -12.31 13.22
CA ALA A 275 -2.42 -10.94 13.54
C ALA A 275 -3.55 -10.43 12.63
N SER A 276 -3.48 -10.73 11.32
CA SER A 276 -4.57 -10.45 10.38
C SER A 276 -5.86 -11.16 10.79
N GLY A 277 -5.79 -12.45 11.12
CA GLY A 277 -6.92 -13.25 11.61
C GLY A 277 -7.59 -12.64 12.82
N LEU A 278 -6.83 -12.30 13.86
CA LEU A 278 -7.33 -11.68 15.09
C LEU A 278 -7.98 -10.31 14.83
N ILE A 279 -7.43 -9.51 13.91
CA ILE A 279 -8.06 -8.25 13.51
C ILE A 279 -9.42 -8.51 12.84
N HIS A 280 -9.54 -9.55 12.03
CA HIS A 280 -10.82 -9.92 11.42
C HIS A 280 -11.81 -10.52 12.43
N GLU A 281 -11.36 -11.22 13.49
CA GLU A 281 -12.24 -11.58 14.61
C GLU A 281 -12.83 -10.35 15.27
N LEU A 282 -11.99 -9.34 15.51
CA LEU A 282 -12.38 -8.11 16.18
C LEU A 282 -13.41 -7.30 15.37
N VAL A 283 -13.32 -7.37 14.04
CA VAL A 283 -14.19 -6.61 13.12
C VAL A 283 -15.39 -7.43 12.63
N ILE A 284 -15.32 -8.76 12.57
CA ILE A 284 -16.40 -9.60 12.01
C ILE A 284 -17.10 -10.38 13.11
N SER A 285 -16.39 -11.26 13.80
CA SER A 285 -16.98 -12.18 14.78
C SER A 285 -17.50 -11.46 16.01
N LEU A 286 -16.75 -10.48 16.53
CA LEU A 286 -17.11 -9.78 17.76
C LEU A 286 -18.38 -8.91 17.61
N PRO A 287 -18.57 -8.16 16.51
CA PRO A 287 -19.85 -7.51 16.22
C PRO A 287 -20.98 -8.49 15.90
N ALA A 288 -20.70 -9.53 15.11
CA ALA A 288 -21.70 -10.55 14.77
C ALA A 288 -22.11 -11.42 15.98
N ARG A 289 -21.29 -11.43 17.05
CA ARG A 289 -21.44 -12.25 18.26
C ARG A 289 -21.47 -13.75 17.98
N THR A 290 -20.90 -14.18 16.85
CA THR A 290 -20.86 -15.58 16.42
C THR A 290 -19.67 -15.81 15.49
N GLY A 291 -19.37 -17.08 15.18
CA GLY A 291 -18.32 -17.44 14.24
C GLY A 291 -16.89 -17.18 14.75
N TYR A 292 -16.70 -17.10 16.06
CA TYR A 292 -15.38 -16.90 16.68
C TYR A 292 -14.40 -17.99 16.24
N GLY A 293 -13.19 -17.57 15.88
CA GLY A 293 -12.11 -18.44 15.42
C GLY A 293 -12.14 -18.72 13.92
N LEU A 294 -13.27 -18.52 13.23
CA LEU A 294 -13.37 -18.80 11.79
C LEU A 294 -12.51 -17.85 10.94
N PRO A 295 -12.54 -16.51 11.12
CA PRO A 295 -11.58 -15.63 10.45
C PRO A 295 -10.13 -16.01 10.74
N THR A 296 -9.79 -16.28 12.01
CA THR A 296 -8.41 -16.64 12.37
C THR A 296 -7.96 -17.92 11.70
N ALA A 297 -8.80 -18.96 11.71
CA ALA A 297 -8.52 -20.21 11.04
C ALA A 297 -8.35 -20.03 9.53
N TYR A 298 -9.20 -19.22 8.89
CA TYR A 298 -9.07 -18.91 7.46
C TYR A 298 -7.72 -18.26 7.13
N PHE A 299 -7.32 -17.22 7.86
CA PHE A 299 -6.03 -16.56 7.60
C PHE A 299 -4.84 -17.47 7.90
N LEU A 300 -4.88 -18.29 8.95
CA LEU A 300 -3.82 -19.26 9.21
C LEU A 300 -3.71 -20.31 8.10
N LEU A 301 -4.85 -20.81 7.60
CA LEU A 301 -4.87 -21.72 6.45
C LEU A 301 -4.23 -21.08 5.21
N GLN A 302 -4.55 -19.82 4.93
CA GLN A 302 -3.92 -19.05 3.85
C GLN A 302 -2.41 -18.87 4.07
N GLY A 303 -1.98 -18.60 5.30
CA GLY A 303 -0.57 -18.51 5.68
C GLY A 303 0.18 -19.82 5.44
N CYS A 304 -0.42 -20.96 5.81
CA CYS A 304 0.09 -22.30 5.48
C CYS A 304 0.20 -22.48 3.96
N GLY A 305 -0.81 -22.06 3.20
CA GLY A 305 -0.78 -22.09 1.73
C GLY A 305 0.40 -21.31 1.14
N VAL A 306 0.69 -20.11 1.67
CA VAL A 306 1.85 -19.30 1.26
C VAL A 306 3.17 -20.02 1.58
N ILE A 307 3.28 -20.64 2.76
CA ILE A 307 4.48 -21.40 3.16
C ILE A 307 4.69 -22.60 2.25
N ILE A 308 3.64 -23.39 1.99
CA ILE A 308 3.67 -24.55 1.10
C ILE A 308 4.09 -24.11 -0.31
N GLN A 309 3.48 -23.05 -0.84
CA GLN A 309 3.82 -22.52 -2.16
C GLN A 309 5.28 -22.03 -2.24
N HIS A 310 5.83 -21.48 -1.15
CA HIS A 310 7.23 -21.10 -1.09
C HIS A 310 8.18 -22.30 -1.08
N ARG A 311 7.76 -23.42 -0.46
CA ARG A 311 8.54 -24.66 -0.35
C ARG A 311 8.42 -25.58 -1.57
N VAL A 312 7.38 -25.46 -2.38
CA VAL A 312 7.11 -26.32 -3.55
C VAL A 312 7.07 -25.49 -4.86
N PRO A 313 8.22 -25.28 -5.53
CA PRO A 313 8.33 -24.41 -6.71
C PRO A 313 7.45 -24.83 -7.90
N ARG A 314 7.03 -26.10 -8.00
CA ARG A 314 6.14 -26.60 -9.06
C ARG A 314 4.72 -26.01 -8.99
N ILE A 315 4.25 -25.59 -7.81
CA ILE A 315 2.94 -24.92 -7.63
C ILE A 315 2.99 -23.45 -8.10
N ARG A 316 4.20 -22.90 -8.31
CA ARG A 316 4.41 -21.50 -8.71
C ARG A 316 4.11 -21.23 -10.19
N HIS A 317 4.06 -22.25 -11.05
CA HIS A 317 3.95 -22.08 -12.51
C HIS A 317 2.88 -22.97 -13.18
N GLY A 318 2.05 -23.68 -12.42
CA GLY A 318 1.05 -24.61 -12.96
C GLY A 318 -0.40 -24.17 -12.70
N MET A 319 -1.36 -24.80 -13.40
CA MET A 319 -2.82 -24.59 -13.24
C MET A 319 -3.31 -24.70 -11.78
N ALA A 320 -2.58 -25.43 -10.92
CA ALA A 320 -2.86 -25.52 -9.49
C ALA A 320 -2.77 -24.15 -8.76
N GLY A 321 -1.92 -23.22 -9.22
CA GLY A 321 -1.85 -21.86 -8.67
C GLY A 321 -3.13 -21.05 -8.89
N GLN A 322 -3.88 -21.34 -9.96
CA GLN A 322 -5.17 -20.71 -10.26
C GLN A 322 -6.32 -21.26 -9.39
N PHE A 323 -6.29 -22.55 -9.03
CA PHE A 323 -7.31 -23.15 -8.16
C PHE A 323 -7.26 -22.65 -6.70
N PHE A 324 -6.08 -22.24 -6.20
CA PHE A 324 -5.96 -21.63 -4.88
C PHE A 324 -6.25 -20.12 -4.87
N THR A 325 -6.45 -19.49 -6.03
CA THR A 325 -6.58 -18.03 -6.19
C THR A 325 -7.90 -17.57 -6.80
N ALA A 326 -8.80 -18.49 -7.16
CA ALA A 326 -10.15 -18.22 -7.65
C ALA A 326 -11.21 -18.39 -6.54
#